data_AF-A0A352Q5B7-F1
#
_entry.id   AF-A0A352Q5B7-F1
#
_cell.length_a   1.000
_cell.length_b   1.000
_cell.length_c   1.000
_cell.angle_alpha   90.00
_cell.angle_beta   90.00
_cell.angle_gamma   90.00
#
_symmetry.space_group_name_H-M   'P 1'
#
loop_
_entity.id
_entity.type
_entity.pdbx_description
1 polymer ?
#
loop_
_entity_poly.entity_id
_entity_poly.type
_entity_poly.pdbx_seq_one_letter_code
_entity_poly.pdbx_strand_id
1 'polypeptide(L)'
;MGAMGSDWFSLLSGDDLLKPGFAERVRQAIAAHRDAVLVRTDWDVIDGEGKIKIVHHQLSVSRITKPPKTWQEQLYGPKVSFAAFACRKDAWKKVGGFPDDFHLFQDWMFWLKVGLHGDFIKIPESLSQYRVVARPELQS
;
A
#
# COMPACT_ATOMS: atom_id res chain seq x y z
N MET A 1 5.95 -11.73 5.76
CA MET A 1 6.29 -11.61 4.31
C MET A 1 5.42 -12.61 3.54
N GLY A 2 4.33 -12.14 2.91
CA GLY A 2 3.46 -13.00 2.09
C GLY A 2 3.96 -13.00 0.66
N ALA A 3 4.41 -14.16 0.15
CA ALA A 3 4.96 -14.24 -1.20
C ALA A 3 3.84 -14.21 -2.25
N MET A 4 3.88 -13.21 -3.14
CA MET A 4 2.96 -13.03 -4.26
C MET A 4 3.74 -13.18 -5.57
N GLY A 5 3.88 -14.40 -6.08
CA GLY A 5 4.74 -14.67 -7.25
C GLY A 5 6.23 -14.41 -7.00
N SER A 6 7.09 -14.82 -7.93
CA SER A 6 8.55 -14.63 -7.79
C SER A 6 8.97 -13.15 -7.83
N ASP A 7 8.17 -12.27 -8.43
CA ASP A 7 8.63 -10.93 -8.83
C ASP A 7 7.96 -9.78 -8.07
N TRP A 8 6.99 -10.08 -7.20
CA TRP A 8 6.26 -9.09 -6.41
C TRP A 8 6.27 -9.47 -4.93
N PHE A 9 6.09 -8.47 -4.07
CA PHE A 9 6.00 -8.68 -2.62
C PHE A 9 4.98 -7.74 -2.01
N SER A 10 4.45 -8.14 -0.86
CA SER A 10 3.68 -7.31 0.05
C SER A 10 4.25 -7.47 1.46
N LEU A 11 4.19 -6.40 2.25
CA LEU A 11 4.53 -6.42 3.67
C LEU A 11 3.26 -6.16 4.46
N LEU A 12 3.23 -6.73 5.65
CA LEU A 12 2.11 -6.62 6.58
C LEU A 12 2.70 -6.48 7.97
N SER A 13 2.18 -5.54 8.76
CA SER A 13 2.51 -5.46 10.18
C SER A 13 2.05 -6.74 10.89
N GLY A 14 2.63 -7.05 12.06
CA GLY A 14 2.30 -8.25 12.82
C GLY A 14 0.87 -8.28 13.36
N ASP A 15 0.22 -7.12 13.45
CA ASP A 15 -1.11 -6.91 13.99
C ASP A 15 -2.18 -6.56 12.94
N ASP A 16 -1.77 -6.35 11.69
CA ASP A 16 -2.64 -6.10 10.55
C ASP A 16 -3.10 -7.41 9.89
N LEU A 17 -4.16 -7.34 9.08
CA LEU A 17 -4.75 -8.50 8.42
C LEU A 17 -4.90 -8.27 6.92
N LEU A 18 -4.64 -9.29 6.12
CA LEU A 18 -5.07 -9.33 4.72
C LEU A 18 -6.44 -10.02 4.64
N LYS A 19 -7.35 -9.46 3.84
CA LYS A 19 -8.66 -10.05 3.62
C LYS A 19 -8.57 -11.17 2.58
N PRO A 20 -9.48 -12.17 2.63
CA PRO A 20 -9.58 -13.18 1.59
C PRO A 20 -9.65 -12.54 0.20
N GLY A 21 -8.89 -13.09 -0.75
CA GLY A 21 -8.84 -12.58 -2.12
C GLY A 21 -7.78 -11.52 -2.41
N PHE A 22 -7.09 -10.95 -1.40
CA PHE A 22 -6.03 -9.96 -1.63
C PHE A 22 -5.03 -10.40 -2.71
N ALA A 23 -4.45 -11.59 -2.53
CA ALA A 23 -3.44 -12.11 -3.44
C ALA A 23 -3.98 -12.35 -4.85
N GLU A 24 -5.20 -12.87 -4.99
CA GLU A 24 -5.76 -13.13 -6.31
C GLU A 24 -6.10 -11.82 -7.05
N ARG A 25 -6.70 -10.84 -6.37
CA ARG A 25 -7.02 -9.53 -6.97
C ARG A 25 -5.77 -8.78 -7.39
N VAL A 26 -4.74 -8.78 -6.56
CA VAL A 26 -3.44 -8.16 -6.90
C VAL A 26 -2.79 -8.89 -8.08
N ARG A 27 -2.83 -10.23 -8.14
CA ARG A 27 -2.27 -11.00 -9.27
C ARG A 27 -3.00 -10.70 -10.58
N GLN A 28 -4.33 -10.56 -10.54
CA GLN A 28 -5.14 -10.13 -11.69
C GLN A 28 -4.75 -8.73 -12.16
N ALA A 29 -4.59 -7.78 -11.24
CA ALA A 29 -4.17 -6.42 -11.56
C ALA A 29 -2.78 -6.38 -12.20
N ILE A 30 -1.81 -7.14 -11.67
CA ILE A 30 -0.46 -7.26 -12.23
C ILE A 30 -0.49 -7.84 -13.64
N ALA A 31 -1.28 -8.89 -13.87
CA ALA A 31 -1.39 -9.52 -15.18
C ALA A 31 -1.96 -8.56 -16.25
N ALA A 32 -2.88 -7.67 -15.86
CA ALA A 32 -3.49 -6.68 -16.73
C ALA A 32 -2.60 -5.44 -17.00
N HIS A 33 -1.58 -5.19 -16.16
CA HIS A 33 -0.80 -3.94 -16.18
C HIS A 33 0.71 -4.19 -16.08
N ARG A 34 1.35 -4.44 -17.23
CA ARG A 34 2.78 -4.79 -17.30
C ARG A 34 3.73 -3.69 -16.81
N ASP A 35 3.32 -2.43 -16.93
CA ASP A 35 4.11 -1.26 -16.48
C ASP A 35 3.92 -0.93 -14.99
N ALA A 36 3.04 -1.66 -14.29
CA ALA A 36 2.80 -1.44 -12.88
C ALA A 36 4.06 -1.73 -12.05
N VAL A 37 4.36 -0.82 -11.13
CA VAL A 37 5.39 -0.99 -10.09
C VAL A 37 4.81 -1.14 -8.70
N LEU A 38 3.56 -0.70 -8.52
CA LEU A 38 2.84 -0.77 -7.26
C LEU A 38 1.35 -1.01 -7.53
N VAL A 39 0.78 -1.93 -6.78
CA VAL A 39 -0.67 -2.13 -6.66
C VAL A 39 -1.05 -1.76 -5.24
N ARG A 40 -2.13 -1.00 -5.07
CA ARG A 40 -2.72 -0.67 -3.77
C ARG A 40 -4.20 -1.02 -3.73
N THR A 41 -4.70 -1.20 -2.53
CA THR A 41 -6.11 -1.48 -2.27
C THR A 41 -6.67 -0.47 -1.27
N ASP A 42 -7.98 -0.37 -1.19
CA ASP A 42 -8.61 0.26 -0.02
C ASP A 42 -8.38 -0.66 1.21
N TRP A 43 -8.68 -0.16 2.42
CA TRP A 43 -8.50 -0.92 3.66
C TRP A 43 -9.56 -0.58 4.71
N ASP A 44 -9.79 -1.50 5.64
CA ASP A 44 -10.61 -1.25 6.82
C ASP A 44 -9.69 -0.83 7.99
N VAL A 45 -10.13 0.11 8.81
CA VAL A 45 -9.51 0.39 10.11
C VAL A 45 -10.25 -0.43 11.16
N ILE A 46 -9.52 -1.26 11.89
CA ILE A 46 -10.06 -2.12 12.96
C ILE A 46 -9.48 -1.73 14.32
N ASP A 47 -10.24 -1.88 15.39
CA ASP A 47 -9.73 -1.70 16.76
C ASP A 47 -8.94 -2.92 17.27
N GLY A 48 -8.51 -2.89 18.53
CA GLY A 48 -7.79 -3.99 19.17
C GLY A 48 -8.53 -5.34 19.17
N GLU A 49 -9.86 -5.33 19.10
CA GLU A 49 -10.71 -6.53 19.06
C GLU A 49 -11.01 -6.99 17.63
N GLY A 50 -10.54 -6.23 16.63
CA GLY A 50 -10.77 -6.54 15.21
C GLY A 50 -12.11 -6.02 14.69
N LYS A 51 -12.83 -5.20 15.47
CA LYS A 51 -14.08 -4.58 15.02
C LYS A 51 -13.77 -3.44 14.07
N ILE A 52 -14.44 -3.42 12.91
CA ILE A 52 -14.31 -2.35 11.92
C ILE A 52 -14.82 -1.04 12.53
N LYS A 53 -13.95 -0.03 12.54
CA LYS A 53 -14.23 1.34 12.95
C LYS A 53 -14.51 2.23 11.75
N ILE A 54 -13.72 2.09 10.69
CA ILE A 54 -13.78 2.92 9.47
C ILE A 54 -13.50 2.02 8.28
N VAL A 55 -14.21 2.23 7.16
CA VAL A 55 -13.83 1.68 5.86
C VAL A 55 -13.18 2.81 5.07
N HIS A 56 -11.89 2.68 4.77
CA HIS A 56 -11.12 3.74 4.15
C HIS A 56 -11.09 3.58 2.63
N HIS A 57 -11.88 4.41 1.94
CA HIS A 57 -11.90 4.48 0.49
C HIS A 57 -11.04 5.63 -0.04
N GLN A 58 -10.08 5.32 -0.91
CA GLN A 58 -9.29 6.34 -1.60
C GLN A 58 -10.08 6.86 -2.84
N LEU A 59 -11.11 7.67 -2.62
CA LEU A 59 -12.06 8.07 -3.68
C LEU A 59 -11.46 9.04 -4.72
N SER A 60 -10.51 9.88 -4.33
CA SER A 60 -9.82 10.83 -5.22
C SER A 60 -8.68 10.20 -6.03
N VAL A 61 -8.40 8.92 -5.80
CA VAL A 61 -7.31 8.20 -6.45
C VAL A 61 -7.78 7.54 -7.73
N SER A 62 -7.03 7.73 -8.81
CA SER A 62 -7.30 7.07 -10.10
C SER A 62 -7.05 5.56 -10.03
N ARG A 63 -7.80 4.78 -10.82
CA ARG A 63 -7.56 3.33 -10.95
C ARG A 63 -6.17 3.00 -11.50
N ILE A 64 -5.66 3.86 -12.38
CA ILE A 64 -4.32 3.79 -12.95
C ILE A 64 -3.75 5.20 -12.88
N THR A 65 -2.61 5.34 -12.21
CA THR A 65 -1.86 6.59 -12.14
C THR A 65 -0.50 6.38 -12.79
N LYS A 66 -0.17 7.19 -13.79
CA LYS A 66 1.11 7.12 -14.52
C LYS A 66 2.11 8.16 -14.02
N PRO A 67 3.44 7.94 -14.13
CA PRO A 67 4.42 8.98 -13.85
C PRO A 67 4.23 10.23 -14.74
N PRO A 68 4.50 11.45 -14.24
CA PRO A 68 4.92 11.80 -12.88
C PRO A 68 3.74 11.96 -11.90
N LYS A 69 2.50 11.71 -12.32
CA LYS A 69 1.31 11.90 -11.47
C LYS A 69 1.30 10.97 -10.26
N THR A 70 1.95 9.81 -10.35
CA THR A 70 2.20 8.90 -9.22
C THR A 70 2.85 9.64 -8.05
N TRP A 71 3.91 10.41 -8.33
CA TRP A 71 4.60 11.23 -7.34
C TRP A 71 3.73 12.38 -6.83
N GLN A 72 3.05 13.10 -7.73
CA GLN A 72 2.16 14.21 -7.36
C GLN A 72 1.01 13.75 -6.45
N GLU A 73 0.43 12.59 -6.75
CA GLU A 73 -0.65 12.01 -5.97
C GLU A 73 -0.19 11.57 -4.58
N GLN A 74 1.06 11.12 -4.43
CA GLN A 74 1.63 10.86 -3.11
C GLN A 74 1.93 12.14 -2.31
N LEU A 75 2.12 13.28 -2.97
CA LEU A 75 2.37 14.56 -2.33
C LEU A 75 1.07 15.26 -1.89
N TYR A 76 0.09 15.32 -2.77
CA TYR A 76 -1.15 16.10 -2.57
C TYR A 76 -2.39 15.25 -2.29
N GLY A 77 -2.35 13.96 -2.58
CA GLY A 77 -3.48 13.05 -2.47
C GLY A 77 -3.30 11.98 -1.38
N PRO A 78 -4.20 10.98 -1.38
CA PRO A 78 -4.09 9.85 -0.48
C PRO A 78 -2.80 9.05 -0.73
N LYS A 79 -2.01 8.90 0.33
CA LYS A 79 -0.77 8.10 0.31
C LYS A 79 -1.11 6.61 0.18
N VAL A 80 -0.19 5.83 -0.38
CA VAL A 80 -0.26 4.37 -0.29
C VAL A 80 -0.20 3.97 1.18
N SER A 81 -1.14 3.13 1.62
CA SER A 81 -1.10 2.56 2.98
C SER A 81 -0.11 1.41 3.04
N PHE A 82 0.70 1.37 4.09
CA PHE A 82 1.62 0.27 4.36
C PHE A 82 0.90 -1.08 4.55
N ALA A 83 -0.35 -1.07 5.03
CA ALA A 83 -1.15 -2.29 5.21
C ALA A 83 -1.76 -2.83 3.90
N ALA A 84 -1.69 -2.07 2.80
CA ALA A 84 -2.57 -2.26 1.65
C ALA A 84 -1.84 -2.14 0.29
N PHE A 85 -0.67 -2.76 0.14
CA PHE A 85 0.11 -2.66 -1.10
C PHE A 85 0.73 -3.99 -1.55
N ALA A 86 1.07 -4.05 -2.83
CA ALA A 86 2.06 -4.97 -3.39
C ALA A 86 3.00 -4.19 -4.32
N CYS A 87 4.30 -4.48 -4.26
CA CYS A 87 5.31 -3.78 -5.03
C CYS A 87 6.16 -4.75 -5.86
N ARG A 88 6.57 -4.30 -7.04
CA ARG A 88 7.47 -5.04 -7.93
C ARG A 88 8.87 -5.05 -7.35
N LYS A 89 9.47 -6.24 -7.18
CA LYS A 89 10.79 -6.41 -6.55
C LYS A 89 11.90 -5.63 -7.25
N ASP A 90 11.84 -5.52 -8.58
CA ASP A 90 12.86 -4.78 -9.32
C ASP A 90 12.75 -3.27 -9.11
N ALA A 91 11.54 -2.74 -8.93
CA ALA A 91 11.35 -1.34 -8.56
C ALA A 91 11.88 -1.07 -7.14
N TRP A 92 11.64 -2.00 -6.21
CA TRP A 92 12.23 -1.96 -4.86
C TRP A 92 13.76 -1.90 -4.89
N LYS A 93 14.39 -2.83 -5.61
CA LYS A 93 15.86 -2.88 -5.74
C LYS A 93 16.40 -1.61 -6.38
N LYS A 94 15.73 -1.09 -7.41
CA LYS A 94 16.16 0.10 -8.15
C LYS A 94 16.24 1.36 -7.28
N VAL A 95 15.37 1.48 -6.28
CA VAL A 95 15.33 2.66 -5.39
C VAL A 95 16.05 2.45 -4.06
N GLY A 96 16.63 1.26 -3.84
CA GLY A 96 17.35 0.91 -2.62
C GLY A 96 16.46 0.52 -1.43
N GLY A 97 15.17 0.22 -1.65
CA GLY A 97 14.24 -0.13 -0.57
C GLY A 97 13.79 1.04 0.31
N PHE A 98 13.36 0.74 1.54
CA PHE A 98 13.03 1.76 2.53
C PHE A 98 14.30 2.49 2.97
N PRO A 99 14.30 3.82 3.05
CA PRO A 99 15.48 4.57 3.45
C PRO A 99 15.73 4.48 4.96
N ASP A 100 16.97 4.16 5.34
CA ASP A 100 17.38 4.03 6.75
C ASP A 100 17.58 5.37 7.45
N ASP A 101 17.78 6.45 6.68
CA ASP A 101 18.04 7.81 7.20
C ASP A 101 16.78 8.52 7.75
N PHE A 102 15.62 7.85 7.72
CA PHE A 102 14.34 8.41 8.16
C PHE A 102 13.79 7.61 9.35
N HIS A 103 13.54 8.28 10.48
CA HIS A 103 12.91 7.62 11.63
C HIS A 103 11.40 7.45 11.48
N LEU A 104 10.76 8.27 10.64
CA LEU A 104 9.33 8.25 10.36
C LEU A 104 9.10 8.33 8.86
N PHE A 105 7.96 7.80 8.39
CA PHE A 105 7.51 7.90 7.00
C PHE A 105 8.45 7.26 5.95
N GLN A 106 9.25 6.26 6.36
CA GLN A 106 10.12 5.51 5.44
C GLN A 106 9.34 4.90 4.27
N ASP A 107 8.14 4.40 4.55
CA ASP A 107 7.20 3.87 3.57
C ASP A 107 6.79 4.93 2.56
N TRP A 108 6.38 6.11 3.01
CA TRP A 108 6.01 7.21 2.13
C TRP A 108 7.17 7.68 1.24
N MET A 109 8.37 7.79 1.81
CA MET A 109 9.59 8.09 1.02
C MET A 109 9.84 7.03 -0.05
N PHE A 110 9.63 5.76 0.28
CA PHE A 110 9.74 4.67 -0.67
C PHE A 110 8.69 4.75 -1.79
N TRP A 111 7.43 5.06 -1.47
CA TRP A 111 6.37 5.24 -2.48
C TRP A 111 6.68 6.38 -3.46
N LEU A 112 7.21 7.49 -2.96
CA LEU A 112 7.63 8.62 -3.81
C LEU A 112 8.72 8.21 -4.80
N LYS A 113 9.73 7.44 -4.36
CA LYS A 113 10.81 6.96 -5.23
C LYS A 113 10.31 5.93 -6.25
N VAL A 114 9.52 4.94 -5.82
CA VAL A 114 8.98 3.90 -6.71
C VAL A 114 8.05 4.49 -7.77
N GLY A 115 7.25 5.51 -7.40
CA GLY A 115 6.34 6.18 -8.31
C GLY A 115 7.01 6.78 -9.55
N LEU A 116 8.33 7.04 -9.52
CA LEU A 116 9.07 7.54 -10.68
C LEU A 116 9.38 6.47 -11.74
N HIS A 117 9.10 5.19 -11.45
CA HIS A 117 9.55 4.07 -12.28
C HIS A 117 8.44 3.26 -12.95
N GLY A 118 7.17 3.65 -12.78
CA GLY A 118 6.06 3.02 -13.48
C GLY A 118 4.71 3.35 -12.88
N ASP A 119 3.69 2.61 -13.31
CA ASP A 119 2.30 2.89 -12.97
C ASP A 119 1.94 2.41 -11.57
N PHE A 120 1.06 3.17 -10.90
CA PHE A 120 0.36 2.75 -9.70
C PHE A 120 -1.05 2.30 -10.07
N ILE A 121 -1.42 1.10 -9.63
CA ILE A 121 -2.75 0.52 -9.86
C ILE A 121 -3.53 0.53 -8.55
N LYS A 122 -4.75 1.09 -8.58
CA LYS A 122 -5.69 1.02 -7.46
C LYS A 122 -6.75 -0.04 -7.73
N ILE A 123 -6.86 -1.02 -6.83
CA ILE A 123 -8.02 -1.91 -6.72
C ILE A 123 -9.03 -1.25 -5.76
N PRO A 124 -10.23 -0.86 -6.19
CA PRO A 124 -11.21 -0.16 -5.36
C PRO A 124 -12.02 -1.12 -4.48
N GLU A 125 -11.32 -2.04 -3.82
CA GLU A 125 -11.86 -2.98 -2.84
C GLU A 125 -11.04 -2.87 -1.56
N SER A 126 -11.73 -2.95 -0.42
CA SER A 126 -11.06 -3.09 0.86
C SER A 126 -10.55 -4.53 0.99
N LEU A 127 -9.24 -4.72 0.85
CA LEU A 127 -8.59 -6.03 0.83
C LEU A 127 -7.56 -6.22 1.96
N SER A 128 -7.46 -5.25 2.87
CA SER A 128 -6.63 -5.33 4.08
C SER A 128 -7.36 -4.66 5.25
N GLN A 129 -6.87 -4.92 6.46
CA GLN A 129 -7.35 -4.33 7.69
C GLN A 129 -6.16 -3.82 8.48
N TYR A 130 -6.16 -2.52 8.76
CA TYR A 130 -5.16 -1.81 9.54
C TYR A 130 -5.63 -1.70 10.99
N ARG A 131 -4.84 -2.20 11.94
CA ARG A 131 -5.21 -2.18 13.36
C ARG A 131 -4.78 -0.88 14.02
N VAL A 132 -5.73 -0.22 14.68
CA VAL A 132 -5.46 0.91 15.56
C VAL A 132 -5.74 0.49 17.00
N VAL A 133 -4.69 0.53 17.82
CA VAL A 133 -4.82 0.34 19.26
C VAL A 133 -5.04 1.71 19.89
N ALA A 134 -6.19 1.91 20.52
CA ALA A 134 -6.38 3.09 21.36
C ALA A 134 -5.33 3.06 22.47
N ARG A 135 -4.56 4.14 22.59
CA ARG A 135 -3.69 4.39 23.74
C ARG A 135 -4.36 5.44 24.63
N PRO A 136 -5.35 5.03 25.46
CA PRO A 136 -6.03 5.96 26.35
C PRO A 136 -5.07 6.73 27.27
N GLU A 137 -3.90 6.15 27.57
CA GLU A 137 -2.83 6.76 28.37
C GLU A 137 -2.13 7.98 27.72
N LEU A 138 -2.38 8.27 26.44
CA LEU A 138 -1.78 9.40 25.71
C LEU A 138 -2.76 10.54 25.41
N GLN A 139 -3.97 10.51 25.98
CA GLN A 139 -4.87 11.66 25.92
C GLN A 139 -4.46 12.68 26.99
N SER A 140 -3.59 13.63 26.61
CA SER A 140 -3.26 14.82 27.39
C SER A 140 -4.34 15.88 27.28
#